data_AF-A0A2B7YNT6-F1
#
_entry.id   AF-A0A2B7YNT6-F1
#
_cell.length_a   1.000
_cell.length_b   1.000
_cell.length_c   1.000
_cell.angle_alpha   90.00
_cell.angle_beta   90.00
_cell.angle_gamma   90.00
#
_symmetry.space_group_name_H-M   'P 1'
#
loop_
_entity.id
_entity.type
_entity.pdbx_description
1 polymer ?
#
loop_
_entity_poly.entity_id
_entity_poly.type
_entity_poly.pdbx_seq_one_letter_code
_entity_poly.pdbx_strand_id
1 'polypeptide(L)'
;MQDFFYVCPIHLKDRGFCSPIIDEAEVAEMKRKEEMEREIEKVKKEYEEKMKRKKQKKKDNDKSEDKDKKSDSAGDSNDKKDEKEKDEKIKSIQAGETTPKTDDEPRIFALHKHFYQMRIDRIRNMEMAKRNRERLNNPSYFPSTPKSDV
;
A
#
# COMPACT_ATOMS: atom_id res chain seq x y z
N MET A 1 -7.25 3.57 -34.21
CA MET A 1 -7.33 2.42 -33.29
C MET A 1 -7.14 2.96 -31.88
N GLN A 2 -8.08 2.71 -30.98
CA GLN A 2 -7.87 2.99 -29.55
C GLN A 2 -7.03 1.85 -28.96
N ASP A 3 -5.90 2.19 -28.33
CA ASP A 3 -5.03 1.19 -27.70
C ASP A 3 -5.60 0.78 -26.33
N PHE A 4 -6.50 -0.21 -26.32
CA PHE A 4 -7.10 -0.77 -25.09
C PHE A 4 -6.09 -1.47 -24.17
N PHE A 5 -4.96 -1.89 -24.73
CA PHE A 5 -3.92 -2.64 -24.02
C PHE A 5 -3.33 -1.87 -22.84
N TYR A 6 -3.20 -0.53 -22.95
CA TYR A 6 -2.63 0.30 -21.88
C TYR A 6 -3.66 0.84 -20.87
N VAL A 7 -4.94 0.47 -21.01
CA VAL A 7 -6.05 0.95 -20.15
C VAL A 7 -6.90 -0.19 -19.60
N CYS A 8 -6.64 -1.44 -19.99
CA CYS A 8 -7.39 -2.59 -19.53
C CYS A 8 -7.07 -2.92 -18.06
N PRO A 9 -8.07 -2.98 -17.16
CA PRO A 9 -7.84 -3.28 -15.73
C PRO A 9 -7.13 -4.61 -15.49
N ILE A 10 -7.38 -5.62 -16.33
CA ILE A 10 -6.77 -6.94 -16.22
C ILE A 10 -5.25 -6.86 -16.43
N HIS A 11 -4.80 -6.03 -17.38
CA HIS A 11 -3.36 -5.87 -17.68
C HIS A 11 -2.70 -4.87 -16.72
N LEU A 12 -3.41 -3.82 -16.30
CA LEU A 12 -2.90 -2.85 -15.33
C LEU A 12 -2.54 -3.49 -13.97
N LYS A 13 -3.24 -4.57 -13.60
CA LYS A 13 -2.97 -5.35 -12.38
C LYS A 13 -1.82 -6.36 -12.54
N ASP A 14 -1.30 -6.57 -13.75
CA ASP A 14 -0.16 -7.46 -13.96
C ASP A 14 1.14 -6.78 -13.50
N ARG A 15 1.79 -7.41 -12.51
CA ARG A 15 3.02 -6.96 -11.88
C ARG A 15 4.19 -6.84 -12.86
N GLY A 16 4.18 -7.61 -13.95
CA GLY A 16 5.20 -7.50 -15.01
C GLY A 16 4.98 -6.33 -15.97
N PHE A 17 3.75 -5.81 -16.03
CA PHE A 17 3.32 -4.83 -17.02
C PHE A 17 3.33 -3.41 -16.45
N CYS A 18 2.67 -3.20 -15.32
CA CYS A 18 2.54 -1.92 -14.65
C CYS A 18 2.94 -2.02 -13.18
N SER A 19 3.46 -0.92 -12.65
CA SER A 19 3.69 -0.74 -11.21
C SER A 19 2.69 0.29 -10.70
N PRO A 20 1.99 0.04 -9.59
CA PRO A 20 1.12 1.05 -9.01
C PRO A 20 1.93 2.29 -8.63
N ILE A 21 1.47 3.47 -9.05
CA ILE A 21 2.01 4.74 -8.57
C ILE A 21 1.26 5.03 -7.30
N ILE A 22 1.89 4.67 -6.18
CA ILE A 22 1.45 5.12 -4.86
C ILE A 22 2.09 6.49 -4.69
N ASP A 23 1.29 7.54 -4.51
CA ASP A 23 1.84 8.88 -4.25
C ASP A 23 2.75 8.81 -3.02
N GLU A 24 3.87 9.55 -3.02
CA GLU A 24 4.83 9.54 -1.90
C GLU A 24 4.15 9.87 -0.55
N ALA A 25 3.04 10.61 -0.60
CA ALA A 25 2.15 10.89 0.52
C ALA A 25 1.46 9.63 1.08
N GLU A 26 0.96 8.74 0.23
CA GLU A 26 0.33 7.47 0.64
C GLU A 26 1.38 6.47 1.16
N VAL A 27 2.59 6.45 0.59
CA VAL A 27 3.70 5.65 1.14
C VAL A 27 4.11 6.16 2.52
N ALA A 28 4.12 7.48 2.72
CA ALA A 28 4.38 8.09 4.03
C ALA A 28 3.24 7.80 5.02
N GLU A 29 1.98 7.79 4.57
CA GLU A 29 0.84 7.47 5.40
C GLU A 29 0.81 5.98 5.80
N MET A 30 1.11 5.07 4.87
CA MET A 30 1.27 3.64 5.14
C MET A 30 2.39 3.38 6.15
N LYS A 31 3.52 4.09 6.04
CA LYS A 31 4.61 4.00 7.04
C LYS A 31 4.17 4.52 8.40
N ARG A 32 3.42 5.63 8.47
CA ARG A 32 2.87 6.15 9.72
C ARG A 32 1.86 5.20 10.36
N LYS A 33 1.01 4.54 9.54
CA LYS A 33 0.08 3.50 10.00
C LYS A 33 0.82 2.29 10.53
N GLU A 34 1.84 1.78 9.81
CA GLU A 34 2.66 0.67 10.30
C GLU A 34 3.42 1.01 11.59
N GLU A 35 3.93 2.23 11.74
CA GLU A 35 4.59 2.68 12.97
C GLU A 35 3.60 2.73 14.13
N MET A 36 2.41 3.27 13.90
CA MET A 36 1.32 3.33 14.88
C MET A 36 0.86 1.93 15.31
N GLU A 37 0.72 0.99 14.36
CA GLU A 37 0.37 -0.40 14.64
C GLU A 37 1.45 -1.12 15.46
N ARG A 38 2.74 -0.88 15.14
CA ARG A 38 3.86 -1.44 15.93
C ARG A 38 3.90 -0.87 17.34
N GLU A 39 3.56 0.40 17.52
CA GLU A 39 3.44 1.00 18.86
C GLU A 39 2.29 0.38 19.65
N ILE A 40 1.12 0.20 19.02
CA ILE A 40 -0.03 -0.48 19.62
C ILE A 40 0.34 -1.92 20.02
N GLU A 41 1.06 -2.65 19.16
CA GLU A 41 1.48 -4.02 19.43
C GLU A 41 2.47 -4.10 20.61
N LYS A 42 3.42 -3.16 20.70
CA LYS A 42 4.33 -3.05 21.84
C LYS A 42 3.57 -2.77 23.14
N VAL A 43 2.63 -1.83 23.13
CA VAL A 43 1.81 -1.50 24.32
C VAL A 43 0.99 -2.70 24.77
N LYS A 44 0.45 -3.50 23.83
CA LYS A 44 -0.26 -4.75 24.13
C LYS A 44 0.68 -5.81 24.72
N LYS A 45 1.88 -6.01 24.15
CA LYS A 45 2.87 -6.97 24.68
C LYS A 45 3.34 -6.59 26.09
N GLU A 46 3.65 -5.33 26.32
CA GLU A 46 4.01 -4.80 27.65
C GLU A 46 2.86 -4.96 28.66
N TYR A 47 1.60 -4.84 28.21
CA TYR A 47 0.42 -5.15 29.03
C TYR A 47 0.48 -6.57 29.55
N GLU A 48 0.55 -7.51 28.63
CA GLU A 48 0.41 -8.93 28.92
C GLU A 48 1.54 -9.44 29.79
N GLU A 49 2.78 -9.01 29.54
CA GLU A 49 3.94 -9.37 30.37
C GLU A 49 3.82 -8.82 31.79
N LYS A 50 3.40 -7.55 31.94
CA LYS A 50 3.21 -6.94 33.27
C LYS A 50 2.13 -7.66 34.07
N MET A 51 1.04 -8.09 33.42
CA MET A 51 -0.01 -8.88 34.08
C MET A 51 0.42 -10.30 34.41
N LYS A 52 1.09 -11.00 33.49
CA LYS A 52 1.62 -12.34 33.73
C LYS A 52 2.60 -12.33 34.92
N ARG A 53 3.47 -11.32 35.00
CA ARG A 53 4.42 -11.14 36.10
C ARG A 53 3.72 -10.81 37.43
N LYS A 54 2.65 -10.01 37.43
CA LYS A 54 1.80 -9.78 38.62
C LYS A 54 1.11 -11.06 39.08
N LYS A 55 0.57 -11.85 38.15
CA LYS A 55 -0.13 -13.11 38.46
C LYS A 55 0.82 -14.20 38.96
N GLN A 56 2.04 -14.29 38.44
CA GLN A 56 3.08 -15.18 38.97
C GLN A 56 3.53 -14.79 40.38
N LYS A 57 3.80 -13.50 40.63
CA LYS A 57 4.15 -13.01 41.98
C LYS A 57 3.07 -13.29 43.03
N LYS A 58 1.78 -13.18 42.66
CA LYS A 58 0.67 -13.58 43.55
C LYS A 58 0.67 -15.08 43.84
N LYS A 59 0.92 -15.93 42.83
CA LYS A 59 0.95 -17.39 43.01
C LYS A 59 2.16 -17.88 43.81
N ASP A 60 3.30 -17.21 43.75
CA ASP A 60 4.49 -17.58 44.51
C ASP A 60 4.39 -17.16 45.99
N ASN A 61 3.81 -16.00 46.30
CA ASN A 61 3.55 -15.59 47.69
C ASN A 61 2.48 -16.44 48.39
N ASP A 62 1.49 -16.96 47.65
CA ASP A 62 0.41 -17.81 48.18
C ASP A 62 0.89 -19.24 48.55
N LYS A 63 2.10 -19.63 48.11
CA LYS A 63 2.74 -20.90 48.51
C LYS A 63 3.63 -20.79 49.75
N SER A 64 3.84 -19.58 50.30
CA SER A 64 4.74 -19.35 51.45
C SER A 64 4.06 -18.93 52.76
N GLU A 65 2.76 -18.65 52.79
CA GLU A 65 2.05 -18.27 54.03
C GLU A 65 0.82 -19.17 54.28
N ASP A 66 1.01 -20.18 55.13
CA ASP A 66 -0.04 -20.84 55.89
C ASP A 66 -0.42 -19.91 57.08
N LYS A 67 -1.70 -19.52 57.15
CA LYS A 67 -2.34 -18.51 58.05
C LYS A 67 -2.03 -17.06 57.65
N ASP A 68 -2.98 -16.21 57.28
CA ASP A 68 -4.20 -15.89 58.02
C ASP A 68 -5.21 -15.16 57.11
N LYS A 69 -6.49 -15.27 57.44
CA LYS A 69 -7.61 -14.71 56.68
C LYS A 69 -7.51 -13.18 56.54
N LYS A 70 -7.93 -12.68 55.35
CA LYS A 70 -8.60 -11.38 55.06
C LYS A 70 -7.78 -10.40 54.19
N SER A 71 -7.97 -10.41 52.87
CA SER A 71 -8.08 -9.20 52.02
C SER A 71 -8.26 -9.48 50.51
N ASP A 72 -9.35 -10.14 50.11
CA ASP A 72 -9.65 -10.44 48.70
C ASP A 72 -10.11 -9.24 47.83
N SER A 73 -10.12 -8.01 48.34
CA SER A 73 -10.67 -6.84 47.60
C SER A 73 -9.65 -5.89 46.97
N ALA A 74 -8.35 -6.04 47.21
CA ALA A 74 -7.34 -5.08 46.72
C ALA A 74 -6.75 -5.43 45.34
N GLY A 75 -6.86 -6.69 44.91
CA GLY A 75 -6.27 -7.18 43.66
C GLY A 75 -7.06 -6.85 42.39
N ASP A 76 -8.40 -6.89 42.46
CA ASP A 76 -9.31 -6.73 41.32
C ASP A 76 -9.43 -5.26 40.86
N SER A 77 -9.35 -4.32 41.80
CA SER A 77 -9.48 -2.88 41.52
C SER A 77 -8.29 -2.31 40.72
N ASN A 78 -7.09 -2.86 40.92
CA ASN A 78 -5.87 -2.39 40.27
C ASN A 78 -5.73 -2.95 38.84
N ASP A 79 -6.13 -4.20 38.61
CA ASP A 79 -6.13 -4.81 37.27
C ASP A 79 -7.17 -4.13 36.34
N LYS A 80 -8.36 -3.77 36.86
CA LYS A 80 -9.34 -2.96 36.11
C LYS A 80 -8.84 -1.55 35.78
N LYS A 81 -8.02 -0.96 36.66
CA LYS A 81 -7.42 0.36 36.42
C LYS A 81 -6.33 0.29 35.35
N ASP A 82 -5.49 -0.75 35.39
CA ASP A 82 -4.48 -1.01 34.37
C ASP A 82 -5.11 -1.34 33.00
N GLU A 83 -6.22 -2.09 32.91
CA GLU A 83 -6.99 -2.27 31.65
C GLU A 83 -7.48 -0.95 31.08
N LYS A 84 -8.10 -0.13 31.94
CA LYS A 84 -8.66 1.16 31.51
C LYS A 84 -7.59 2.13 31.00
N GLU A 85 -6.42 2.17 31.65
CA GLU A 85 -5.28 3.00 31.20
C GLU A 85 -4.72 2.53 29.85
N LYS A 86 -4.72 1.22 29.57
CA LYS A 86 -4.23 0.71 28.29
C LYS A 86 -5.25 0.88 27.18
N ASP A 87 -6.53 0.74 27.46
CA ASP A 87 -7.60 1.09 26.53
C ASP A 87 -7.62 2.59 26.23
N GLU A 88 -7.40 3.46 27.22
CA GLU A 88 -7.24 4.90 26.98
C GLU A 88 -5.99 5.22 26.16
N LYS A 89 -4.87 4.52 26.40
CA LYS A 89 -3.65 4.70 25.60
C LYS A 89 -3.82 4.21 24.16
N ILE A 90 -4.45 3.05 23.95
CA ILE A 90 -4.77 2.53 22.61
C ILE A 90 -5.76 3.46 21.90
N LYS A 91 -6.80 3.95 22.59
CA LYS A 91 -7.75 4.92 22.05
C LYS A 91 -7.10 6.26 21.72
N SER A 92 -6.14 6.73 22.52
CA SER A 92 -5.40 7.96 22.24
C SER A 92 -4.52 7.84 20.99
N ILE A 93 -3.97 6.64 20.73
CA ILE A 93 -3.18 6.35 19.54
C ILE A 93 -4.12 6.18 18.31
N GLN A 94 -5.27 5.51 18.49
CA GLN A 94 -6.26 5.29 17.42
C GLN A 94 -7.12 6.52 17.07
N ALA A 95 -7.25 7.51 17.96
CA ALA A 95 -8.05 8.71 17.70
C ALA A 95 -7.50 9.57 16.54
N GLY A 96 -6.28 9.28 16.04
CA GLY A 96 -5.74 9.86 14.82
C GLY A 96 -6.22 9.20 13.52
N GLU A 97 -6.87 8.03 13.57
CA GLU A 97 -7.43 7.35 12.40
C GLU A 97 -8.87 7.79 12.13
N THR A 98 -9.03 8.94 11.48
CA THR A 98 -10.25 9.24 10.72
C THR A 98 -9.91 9.40 9.25
N THR A 99 -9.48 8.30 8.61
CA THR A 99 -9.38 8.23 7.15
C THR A 99 -10.28 7.12 6.65
N PRO A 100 -11.22 7.41 5.73
CA PRO A 100 -12.14 6.40 5.21
C PRO A 100 -11.34 5.30 4.50
N LYS A 101 -11.68 4.04 4.79
CA LYS A 101 -11.24 2.87 4.01
C LYS A 101 -11.91 2.93 2.64
N THR A 102 -11.40 3.76 1.76
CA THR A 102 -11.73 3.68 0.33
C THR A 102 -10.85 2.58 -0.24
N ASP A 103 -11.44 1.55 -0.85
CA ASP A 103 -10.75 0.44 -1.49
C ASP A 103 -9.34 0.82 -1.97
N ASP A 104 -8.32 0.45 -1.17
CA ASP A 104 -6.91 0.90 -1.24
C ASP A 104 -6.16 0.30 -2.45
N GLU A 105 -6.84 0.09 -3.58
CA GLU A 105 -6.21 -0.38 -4.80
C GLU A 105 -5.73 0.84 -5.60
N PRO A 106 -4.42 0.91 -5.94
CA PRO A 106 -3.85 2.08 -6.59
C PRO A 106 -4.58 2.40 -7.89
N ARG A 107 -5.20 3.58 -7.96
CA ARG A 107 -6.00 3.98 -9.13
C ARG A 107 -5.12 4.43 -10.30
N ILE A 108 -3.84 4.74 -10.03
CA ILE A 108 -2.86 5.22 -10.99
C ILE A 108 -1.73 4.19 -11.11
N PHE A 109 -1.32 3.90 -12.35
CA PHE A 109 -0.29 2.91 -12.66
C PHE A 109 0.77 3.49 -13.61
N ALA A 110 2.04 3.19 -13.32
CA ALA A 110 3.17 3.48 -14.16
C ALA A 110 3.46 2.26 -15.03
N LEU A 111 3.54 2.48 -16.34
CA LEU A 111 3.94 1.44 -17.28
C LEU A 111 5.44 1.14 -17.14
N HIS A 112 5.80 -0.13 -17.14
CA HIS A 112 7.20 -0.52 -17.06
C HIS A 112 7.98 -0.10 -18.31
N LYS A 113 9.28 0.19 -18.17
CA LYS A 113 10.12 0.88 -19.18
C LYS A 113 10.00 0.29 -20.58
N HIS A 114 10.04 -1.04 -20.71
CA HIS A 114 9.97 -1.73 -21.99
C HIS A 114 8.62 -1.51 -22.70
N PHE A 115 7.51 -1.67 -21.97
CA PHE A 115 6.17 -1.48 -22.52
C PHE A 115 5.90 -0.01 -22.86
N TYR A 116 6.43 0.92 -22.06
CA TYR A 116 6.36 2.35 -22.38
C TYR A 116 7.07 2.67 -23.69
N GLN A 117 8.28 2.13 -23.90
CA GLN A 117 9.01 2.30 -25.15
C GLN A 117 8.22 1.72 -26.34
N MET A 118 7.67 0.50 -26.21
CA MET A 118 6.84 -0.10 -27.26
C MET A 118 5.60 0.74 -27.60
N ARG A 119 4.97 1.37 -26.61
CA ARG A 119 3.84 2.28 -26.83
C ARG A 119 4.24 3.46 -27.70
N ILE A 120 5.35 4.11 -27.36
CA ILE A 120 5.87 5.26 -28.09
C ILE A 120 6.24 4.87 -29.53
N ASP A 121 6.92 3.74 -29.70
CA ASP A 121 7.34 3.29 -31.02
C ASP A 121 6.13 2.89 -31.89
N ARG A 122 5.08 2.29 -31.31
CA ARG A 122 3.82 2.03 -32.02
C ARG A 122 3.19 3.33 -32.53
N ILE A 123 3.11 4.37 -31.69
CA ILE A 123 2.53 5.66 -32.08
C ILE A 123 3.34 6.30 -33.21
N ARG A 124 4.67 6.34 -33.08
CA ARG A 124 5.57 6.88 -34.11
C ARG A 124 5.45 6.11 -35.42
N ASN A 125 5.43 4.79 -35.36
CA ASN A 125 5.29 3.93 -36.55
C ASN A 125 3.94 4.16 -37.24
N MET A 126 2.87 4.35 -36.47
CA MET A 126 1.54 4.64 -37.02
C MET A 126 1.51 6.02 -37.70
N GLU A 127 2.14 7.02 -37.11
CA GLU A 127 2.26 8.36 -37.70
C GLU A 127 3.13 8.35 -38.98
N MET A 128 4.28 7.68 -38.94
CA MET A 128 5.15 7.52 -40.10
C MET A 128 4.43 6.76 -41.24
N ALA A 129 3.71 5.69 -40.92
CA ALA A 129 2.92 4.94 -41.89
C ALA A 129 1.81 5.80 -42.50
N LYS A 130 1.13 6.62 -41.69
CA LYS A 130 0.12 7.56 -42.18
C LYS A 130 0.74 8.60 -43.14
N ARG A 131 1.85 9.23 -42.74
CA ARG A 131 2.57 10.20 -43.58
C ARG A 131 3.09 9.56 -44.86
N ASN A 132 3.60 8.33 -44.79
CA ASN A 132 4.08 7.62 -45.97
C ASN A 132 2.93 7.27 -46.92
N ARG A 133 1.78 6.85 -46.40
CA ARG A 133 0.57 6.62 -47.20
C ARG A 133 0.11 7.90 -47.91
N GLU A 134 0.13 9.04 -47.23
CA GLU A 134 -0.19 10.34 -47.83
C GLU A 134 0.80 10.72 -48.94
N ARG A 135 2.10 10.45 -48.74
CA ARG A 135 3.13 10.66 -49.77
C ARG A 135 2.93 9.76 -51.00
N LEU A 136 2.66 8.47 -50.80
CA LEU A 136 2.43 7.52 -51.88
C LEU A 136 1.14 7.81 -52.66
N ASN A 137 0.14 8.40 -52.00
CA ASN A 137 -1.08 8.88 -52.66
C ASN A 137 -0.85 10.14 -53.52
N ASN A 138 0.27 10.85 -53.34
CA ASN A 138 0.58 12.02 -54.18
C ASN A 138 1.17 11.57 -55.53
N PRO A 139 0.54 11.91 -56.67
CA PRO A 139 1.02 11.52 -58.00
C PRO A 139 2.41 12.07 -58.32
N SER A 140 2.76 13.25 -57.77
CA SER A 140 4.06 13.91 -57.97
C SER A 140 5.19 13.35 -57.09
N TYR A 141 4.91 12.34 -56.25
CA TYR A 141 5.92 11.76 -55.36
C TYR A 141 6.86 10.78 -56.08
N PHE A 142 6.40 10.14 -57.16
CA PHE A 142 7.21 9.22 -57.94
C PHE A 142 8.05 9.99 -58.98
N PRO A 143 9.36 9.69 -59.09
CA PRO A 143 10.19 10.32 -60.11
C PRO A 143 9.73 9.90 -61.52
N SER A 144 9.73 10.84 -62.46
CA SER A 144 9.49 10.52 -63.87
C SER A 144 10.67 9.74 -64.44
N THR A 145 10.39 8.78 -65.32
CA THR A 145 11.44 8.03 -66.00
C THR A 145 12.29 8.98 -66.87
N PRO A 146 13.61 8.74 -66.95
CA PRO A 146 14.48 9.54 -67.79
C PRO A 146 14.06 9.39 -69.26
N LYS A 147 13.92 10.53 -69.94
CA LYS A 147 13.67 10.56 -71.38
C LYS A 147 14.99 10.23 -72.07
N SER A 148 15.03 9.12 -72.81
CA SER A 148 16.14 8.83 -73.72
C SER A 148 15.93 9.67 -74.97
N ASP A 149 16.56 10.84 -75.00
CA ASP A 149 16.71 11.59 -76.24
C ASP A 149 17.86 10.95 -77.03
N VAL A 150 17.48 10.17 -78.05
CA VAL A 150 18.36 9.68 -79.12
C VAL A 150 18.08 10.51 -80.37
#